data_AF-A0A8C7CP33-F1
#
_entry.id   AF-A0A8C7CP33-F1
#
_cell.length_a   1.000
_cell.length_b   1.000
_cell.length_c   1.000
_cell.angle_alpha   90.00
_cell.angle_beta   90.00
_cell.angle_gamma   90.00
#
_symmetry.space_group_name_H-M   'P 1'
#
loop_
_entity.id
_entity.type
_entity.pdbx_description
1 polymer ?
#
loop_
_entity_poly.entity_id
_entity_poly.type
_entity_poly.pdbx_seq_one_letter_code
_entity_poly.pdbx_strand_id
1 'polypeptide(L)'
;MSVARYRRFLKLCEEWPRDESKKGRDLGTFLRQRVTHAFREGENTQLSDPEKCDQIYESLARINTNVYRERFPRTRDTSFTGVTVEECRMLLATGNMQQMNEKKKGLWKTLTERFSTKQDVTPEKAPENK
;
A
#
# COMPACT_ATOMS: atom_id res chain seq x y z
N MET A 1 3.35 -10.58 32.07
CA MET A 1 4.82 -10.66 31.90
C MET A 1 5.18 -10.31 30.46
N SER A 2 5.83 -9.17 30.22
CA SER A 2 6.16 -8.62 28.89
C SER A 2 7.09 -9.51 28.04
N VAL A 3 7.95 -10.31 28.69
CA VAL A 3 8.95 -11.20 28.07
C VAL A 3 8.35 -12.12 27.00
N ALA A 4 7.15 -12.65 27.23
CA ALA A 4 6.49 -13.53 26.27
C ALA A 4 5.99 -12.78 25.02
N ARG A 5 5.67 -11.48 25.11
CA ARG A 5 5.02 -10.73 24.03
C ARG A 5 5.98 -10.39 22.91
N TYR A 6 7.14 -9.83 23.22
CA TYR A 6 8.12 -9.44 22.20
C TYR A 6 8.55 -10.65 21.36
N ARG A 7 8.83 -11.80 22.00
CA ARG A 7 9.17 -13.06 21.31
C ARG A 7 8.04 -13.54 20.39
N ARG A 8 6.79 -13.44 20.82
CA ARG A 8 5.63 -13.78 19.98
C ARG A 8 5.59 -12.90 18.73
N PHE A 9 5.80 -11.58 18.86
CA PHE A 9 5.88 -10.68 17.71
C PHE A 9 7.06 -10.98 16.79
N LEU A 10 8.24 -11.34 17.32
CA LEU A 10 9.38 -11.75 16.51
C LEU A 10 9.06 -12.99 15.68
N LYS A 11 8.49 -14.03 16.31
CA LYS A 11 8.05 -15.24 15.61
C LYS A 11 7.00 -14.95 14.54
N LEU A 12 6.01 -14.12 14.86
CA LEU A 12 5.00 -13.70 13.89
C LEU A 12 5.65 -12.96 12.71
N CYS A 13 6.62 -12.08 12.97
CA CYS A 13 7.35 -11.41 11.90
C CYS A 13 8.12 -12.41 11.04
N GLU A 14 8.78 -13.42 11.61
CA GLU A 14 9.46 -14.49 10.85
C GLU A 14 8.51 -15.24 9.90
N GLU A 15 7.32 -15.58 10.38
CA GLU A 15 6.30 -16.28 9.59
C GLU A 15 5.62 -15.38 8.55
N TRP A 16 5.59 -14.05 8.78
CA TRP A 16 4.87 -13.13 7.90
C TRP A 16 5.59 -12.93 6.56
N PRO A 17 4.93 -13.20 5.41
CA PRO A 17 5.56 -13.13 4.11
C PRO A 17 5.88 -11.69 3.69
N ARG A 18 6.97 -11.52 2.94
CA ARG A 18 7.38 -10.23 2.37
C ARG A 18 7.11 -10.19 0.87
N ASP A 19 6.44 -9.14 0.41
CA ASP A 19 6.20 -8.89 -1.00
C ASP A 19 7.19 -7.87 -1.58
N GLU A 20 8.28 -8.38 -2.17
CA GLU A 20 9.33 -7.56 -2.79
C GLU A 20 8.83 -6.68 -3.94
N SER A 21 7.67 -7.00 -4.54
CA SER A 21 7.06 -6.16 -5.58
C SER A 21 6.50 -4.85 -5.02
N LYS A 22 6.20 -4.79 -3.72
CA LYS A 22 5.57 -3.64 -3.03
C LYS A 22 6.58 -2.86 -2.19
N LYS A 23 7.71 -2.48 -2.78
CA LYS A 23 8.74 -1.67 -2.10
C LYS A 23 8.13 -0.43 -1.43
N GLY A 24 8.40 -0.26 -0.15
CA GLY A 24 7.91 0.85 0.69
C GLY A 24 6.44 0.76 1.12
N ARG A 25 5.67 -0.24 0.67
CA ARG A 25 4.25 -0.43 1.00
C ARG A 25 3.91 -1.86 1.44
N ASP A 26 4.91 -2.73 1.47
CA ASP A 26 4.76 -4.11 1.92
C ASP A 26 4.44 -4.17 3.42
N LEU A 27 3.39 -4.92 3.74
CA LEU A 27 2.88 -5.03 5.10
C LEU A 27 3.86 -5.75 6.02
N GLY A 28 4.54 -6.81 5.55
CA GLY A 28 5.51 -7.54 6.36
C GLY A 28 6.68 -6.64 6.81
N THR A 29 7.16 -5.80 5.90
CA THR A 29 8.18 -4.78 6.18
C THR A 29 7.68 -3.76 7.20
N PHE A 30 6.45 -3.26 7.01
CA PHE A 30 5.83 -2.32 7.93
C PHE A 30 5.66 -2.91 9.34
N LEU A 31 5.21 -4.16 9.45
CA LEU A 31 5.06 -4.84 10.74
C LEU A 31 6.38 -4.96 11.48
N ARG A 32 7.47 -5.36 10.79
CA ARG A 32 8.80 -5.42 11.39
C ARG A 32 9.25 -4.06 11.92
N GLN A 33 9.10 -3.01 11.12
CA GLN A 33 9.42 -1.64 11.55
C GLN A 33 8.58 -1.22 12.76
N ARG A 34 7.29 -1.55 12.77
CA ARG A 34 6.38 -1.22 13.88
C ARG A 34 6.75 -1.97 15.16
N VAL A 35 7.13 -3.24 15.06
CA VAL A 35 7.61 -4.04 16.19
C VAL A 35 8.91 -3.48 16.75
N THR A 36 9.89 -3.16 15.89
CA THR A 36 11.14 -2.49 16.32
C THR A 36 10.86 -1.16 17.03
N HIS A 37 9.90 -0.38 16.53
CA HIS A 37 9.54 0.89 17.16
C HIS A 37 8.78 0.71 18.47
N ALA A 38 7.84 -0.24 18.54
CA ALA A 38 7.03 -0.48 19.72
C ALA A 38 7.82 -1.14 20.86
N PHE A 39 8.79 -2.01 20.53
CA PHE A 39 9.63 -2.72 21.48
C PHE A 39 11.10 -2.26 21.38
N ARG A 40 11.32 -0.94 21.48
CA ARG A 40 12.67 -0.34 21.38
C ARG A 40 13.67 -0.91 22.39
N GLU A 41 13.18 -1.29 23.57
CA GLU A 41 13.97 -1.88 24.66
C GLU A 41 13.84 -3.42 24.68
N GLY A 42 13.33 -4.01 23.60
CA GLY A 42 13.08 -5.44 23.49
C GLY A 42 12.13 -5.93 24.58
N GLU A 43 12.57 -6.93 25.34
CA GLU A 43 11.78 -7.56 26.41
C GLU A 43 11.53 -6.65 27.61
N ASN A 44 12.40 -5.64 27.81
CA ASN A 44 12.32 -4.71 28.93
C ASN A 44 11.30 -3.58 28.69
N THR A 45 10.81 -3.46 27.47
CA THR A 45 9.84 -2.42 27.09
C THR A 45 8.61 -2.46 27.99
N GLN A 46 8.34 -1.33 28.66
CA GLN A 46 7.13 -1.14 29.44
C GLN A 46 5.96 -0.79 28.52
N LEU A 47 4.95 -1.66 28.46
CA LEU A 47 3.75 -1.45 27.65
C LEU A 47 2.72 -0.68 28.47
N SER A 48 2.23 0.43 27.94
CA SER A 48 1.17 1.23 28.57
C SER A 48 -0.18 0.50 28.61
N ASP A 49 -0.46 -0.33 27.60
CA ASP A 49 -1.69 -1.12 27.46
C ASP A 49 -1.35 -2.54 26.98
N PRO A 50 -1.08 -3.47 27.92
CA PRO A 50 -0.73 -4.85 27.60
C PRO A 50 -1.85 -5.61 26.89
N GLU A 51 -3.11 -5.39 27.26
CA GLU A 51 -4.27 -6.10 26.72
C GLU A 51 -4.49 -5.73 25.25
N LYS A 52 -4.37 -4.45 24.91
CA LYS A 52 -4.42 -4.01 23.52
C LYS A 52 -3.26 -4.56 22.69
N CYS A 53 -2.07 -4.68 23.29
CA CYS A 53 -0.93 -5.31 22.63
C CYS A 53 -1.24 -6.78 22.29
N ASP A 54 -1.83 -7.52 23.23
CA ASP A 54 -2.25 -8.91 23.03
C ASP A 54 -3.36 -9.01 21.96
N GLN A 55 -4.35 -8.11 21.97
CA GLN A 55 -5.39 -8.06 20.92
C GLN A 55 -4.82 -7.81 19.52
N ILE A 56 -3.84 -6.91 19.41
CA ILE A 56 -3.14 -6.65 18.14
C ILE A 56 -2.43 -7.91 17.67
N TYR A 57 -1.70 -8.59 18.56
CA TYR A 57 -1.03 -9.83 18.23
C TYR A 57 -2.01 -10.89 17.72
N GLU A 58 -3.08 -11.16 18.46
CA GLU A 58 -4.09 -12.17 18.09
C GLU A 58 -4.75 -11.85 16.75
N SER A 59 -5.02 -10.57 16.47
CA SER A 59 -5.60 -10.15 15.19
C SER A 59 -4.65 -10.41 14.03
N LEU A 60 -3.36 -10.07 14.19
CA LEU A 60 -2.35 -10.32 13.18
C LEU A 60 -2.12 -11.83 12.98
N ALA A 61 -2.01 -12.59 14.06
CA ALA A 61 -1.85 -14.04 14.00
C ALA A 61 -2.99 -14.70 13.21
N ARG A 62 -4.25 -14.30 13.45
CA ARG A 62 -5.40 -14.82 12.69
C ARG A 62 -5.34 -14.51 11.19
N ILE A 63 -4.80 -13.34 10.83
CA ILE A 63 -4.58 -12.98 9.42
C ILE A 63 -3.49 -13.88 8.82
N ASN A 64 -2.36 -14.02 9.50
CA ASN A 64 -1.22 -14.80 9.01
C ASN A 64 -1.58 -16.27 8.79
N THR A 65 -2.35 -16.86 9.72
CA THR A 65 -2.78 -18.26 9.63
C THR A 65 -4.10 -18.45 8.88
N ASN A 66 -4.60 -17.43 8.17
CA ASN A 66 -5.80 -17.52 7.34
C ASN A 66 -7.06 -18.06 8.05
N VAL A 67 -7.21 -17.82 9.36
CA VAL A 67 -8.26 -18.45 10.20
C VAL A 67 -9.66 -18.32 9.59
N TYR A 68 -10.01 -17.13 9.09
CA TYR A 68 -11.35 -16.90 8.54
C TYR A 68 -11.56 -17.50 7.15
N ARG A 69 -10.49 -17.63 6.36
CA ARG A 69 -10.54 -18.32 5.06
C ARG A 69 -10.81 -19.82 5.25
N GLU A 70 -10.18 -20.42 6.27
CA GLU A 70 -10.36 -21.82 6.61
C GLU A 70 -11.69 -22.08 7.31
N ARG A 71 -12.09 -21.20 8.24
CA ARG A 71 -13.33 -21.32 8.98
C ARG A 71 -14.57 -21.11 8.11
N PHE A 72 -14.46 -20.28 7.07
CA PHE A 72 -15.57 -19.97 6.17
C PHE A 72 -15.17 -20.23 4.71
N PRO A 73 -15.06 -21.50 4.28
CA PRO A 73 -14.69 -21.85 2.92
C PRO A 73 -15.68 -21.28 1.91
N ARG A 74 -15.16 -20.73 0.81
CA ARG A 74 -15.98 -20.20 -0.28
C ARG A 74 -16.01 -21.20 -1.44
N THR A 75 -17.18 -21.35 -2.06
CA THR A 75 -17.35 -22.21 -3.24
C THR A 75 -16.64 -21.66 -4.48
N ARG A 76 -16.48 -20.33 -4.55
CA ARG A 76 -15.86 -19.62 -5.68
C ARG A 76 -15.05 -18.43 -5.16
N ASP A 77 -13.97 -18.13 -5.86
CA ASP A 77 -13.28 -16.86 -5.68
C ASP A 77 -13.99 -15.79 -6.50
N THR A 78 -14.39 -14.72 -5.81
CA THR A 78 -15.08 -13.58 -6.41
C THR A 78 -14.32 -12.30 -6.08
N SER A 79 -14.24 -11.42 -7.07
CA SER A 79 -13.66 -10.08 -6.95
C SER A 79 -14.61 -9.09 -7.59
N PHE A 80 -14.84 -7.94 -6.94
CA PHE A 80 -15.72 -6.89 -7.46
C PHE A 80 -15.27 -6.38 -8.84
N THR A 81 -13.96 -6.30 -9.04
CA THR A 81 -13.37 -5.79 -10.29
C THR A 81 -13.27 -6.86 -11.38
N GLY A 82 -13.60 -8.12 -11.07
CA GLY A 82 -13.42 -9.25 -11.99
C GLY A 82 -11.96 -9.63 -12.28
N VAL A 83 -10.99 -8.94 -11.67
CA VAL A 83 -9.56 -9.23 -11.88
C VAL A 83 -9.08 -10.34 -10.94
N THR A 84 -8.14 -11.13 -11.42
CA THR A 84 -7.47 -12.21 -10.69
C THR A 84 -6.50 -11.67 -9.64
N VAL A 85 -6.02 -12.56 -8.76
CA VAL A 85 -5.03 -12.22 -7.73
C VAL A 85 -3.69 -11.83 -8.38
N GLU A 86 -3.32 -12.52 -9.45
CA GLU A 86 -2.10 -12.30 -10.21
C GLU A 86 -2.14 -10.93 -10.90
N GLU A 87 -3.27 -10.57 -11.50
CA GLU A 87 -3.49 -9.24 -12.08
C GLU A 87 -3.48 -8.15 -11.00
N CYS A 88 -4.12 -8.37 -9.85
CA CYS A 88 -4.01 -7.47 -8.70
C CYS A 88 -2.54 -7.27 -8.29
N ARG A 89 -1.76 -8.35 -8.23
CA ARG A 89 -0.35 -8.30 -7.86
C ARG A 89 0.46 -7.49 -8.86
N MET A 90 0.25 -7.71 -10.15
CA MET A 90 0.90 -6.92 -11.20
C MET A 90 0.51 -5.44 -11.13
N LEU A 91 -0.78 -5.11 -10.96
CA LEU A 91 -1.26 -3.73 -10.86
C LEU A 91 -0.68 -3.01 -9.64
N LEU A 92 -0.52 -3.71 -8.51
CA LEU A 92 -0.03 -3.15 -7.26
C LEU A 92 1.50 -3.15 -7.15
N ALA A 93 2.22 -3.80 -8.06
CA ALA A 93 3.68 -3.77 -8.08
C ALA A 93 4.19 -2.33 -8.26
N THR A 94 5.18 -1.94 -7.45
CA THR A 94 5.69 -0.56 -7.41
C THR A 94 6.21 -0.11 -8.78
N GLY A 95 6.87 -0.99 -9.55
CA GLY A 95 7.33 -0.66 -10.91
C GLY A 95 6.17 -0.30 -11.85
N ASN A 96 5.08 -1.07 -11.83
CA ASN A 96 3.92 -0.84 -12.69
C ASN A 96 3.18 0.45 -12.32
N MET A 97 3.05 0.72 -11.01
CA MET A 97 2.46 1.98 -10.54
C MET A 97 3.31 3.21 -10.94
N GLN A 98 4.63 3.11 -10.87
CA GLN A 98 5.54 4.19 -11.30
C GLN A 98 5.40 4.47 -12.80
N GLN A 99 5.45 3.42 -13.64
CA GLN A 99 5.26 3.56 -15.08
C GLN A 99 3.90 4.19 -15.42
N MET A 100 2.83 3.79 -14.72
CA MET A 100 1.50 4.38 -14.94
C MET A 100 1.46 5.85 -14.54
N ASN A 101 2.12 6.23 -13.45
CA ASN A 101 2.24 7.64 -13.03
C ASN A 101 3.06 8.48 -14.01
N GLU A 102 4.15 7.94 -14.55
CA GLU A 102 4.95 8.61 -15.58
C GLU A 102 4.17 8.79 -16.88
N LYS A 103 3.48 7.74 -17.34
CA LYS A 103 2.59 7.82 -18.51
C LYS A 103 1.49 8.86 -18.32
N LYS A 104 0.85 8.90 -17.14
CA LYS A 104 -0.11 9.96 -16.80
C LYS A 104 0.55 11.33 -16.92
N LYS A 105 1.69 11.58 -16.28
CA LYS A 105 2.39 12.87 -16.40
C LYS A 105 2.70 13.24 -17.86
N GLY A 106 3.12 12.29 -18.69
CA GLY A 106 3.34 12.50 -20.12
C GLY A 106 2.09 12.93 -20.87
N LEU A 107 0.96 12.24 -20.64
CA LEU A 107 -0.32 12.58 -21.26
C LEU A 107 -0.86 13.93 -20.80
N TRP A 108 -0.72 14.26 -19.52
CA TRP A 108 -1.10 15.58 -18.99
C TRP A 108 -0.27 16.70 -19.62
N LYS A 109 1.04 16.50 -19.80
CA LYS A 109 1.90 17.47 -20.51
C LYS A 109 1.44 17.69 -21.95
N THR A 110 1.20 16.61 -22.71
CA THR A 110 0.71 16.73 -24.09
C THR A 110 -0.65 17.41 -24.17
N LEU A 111 -1.53 17.16 -23.20
CA LEU A 111 -2.83 17.82 -23.12
C LEU A 111 -2.65 19.33 -22.84
N THR A 112 -1.86 19.70 -21.83
CA THR A 112 -1.57 21.10 -21.48
C THR A 112 -0.93 21.85 -22.64
N GLU A 113 0.07 21.26 -23.31
CA GLU A 113 0.73 21.84 -24.49
C GLU A 113 -0.29 22.12 -25.60
N ARG A 114 -1.17 21.17 -25.92
CA ARG A 114 -2.23 21.36 -26.93
C ARG A 114 -3.24 22.45 -26.59
N PHE A 115 -3.46 22.73 -25.30
CA PHE A 115 -4.32 23.83 -24.86
C PHE A 115 -3.58 25.17 -24.87
N SER A 116 -2.28 25.19 -24.57
CA SER A 116 -1.45 26.40 -24.62
C SER A 116 -1.15 26.86 -26.06
N THR A 117 -1.03 25.95 -27.03
CA THR A 117 -0.78 26.31 -28.44
C THR A 117 -1.98 27.00 -29.12
N LYS A 118 -3.15 27.06 -28.48
CA LYS A 118 -4.36 27.67 -29.06
C LYS A 118 -4.57 29.16 -28.73
N GLN A 119 -3.67 29.81 -27.97
CA GLN A 119 -3.84 31.22 -27.58
C GLN A 119 -3.25 32.27 -28.55
N ASP A 120 -2.58 31.88 -29.64
CA ASP A 120 -2.05 32.82 -30.63
C ASP A 120 -2.95 32.99 -31.87
N VAL A 121 -4.16 33.51 -31.68
CA VAL A 121 -4.91 34.16 -32.77
C VAL A 121 -5.38 35.54 -32.30
N THR A 122 -4.48 36.52 -32.39
CA THR A 122 -4.79 37.94 -32.30
C THR A 122 -5.74 38.36 -33.43
N PRO A 123 -6.89 38.98 -33.16
CA PRO A 123 -7.70 39.59 -34.21
C PRO A 123 -7.00 40.86 -34.71
N GLU A 124 -6.71 40.86 -36.01
CA GLU A 124 -6.14 41.97 -36.77
C GLU A 124 -7.06 43.21 -36.65
N LYS A 125 -6.49 44.33 -36.18
CA LYS A 125 -7.18 45.63 -36.10
C LYS A 125 -7.60 46.08 -37.51
N ALA A 126 -8.89 46.31 -37.72
CA ALA A 126 -9.41 47.00 -38.91
C ALA A 126 -8.95 48.47 -38.93
N PRO A 127 -8.56 49.05 -40.09
CA PRO A 127 -8.16 50.44 -40.17
C PRO A 127 -9.39 51.37 -40.19
N GLU A 128 -9.40 52.37 -39.31
CA GLU A 128 -10.31 53.51 -39.35
C GLU A 128 -10.00 54.38 -40.58
N ASN A 129 -11.02 54.70 -41.38
CA ASN A 129 -10.93 55.74 -42.41
C ASN A 129 -11.96 56.85 -42.11
N LYS A 130 -11.50 58.08 -42.34
CA LYS A 130 -12.14 59.38 -42.13
C LYS A 130 -13.39 59.59 -43.00
#